data_AF-A0A3D1JFS3-F1
#
_entry.id   AF-A0A3D1JFS3-F1
#
_cell.length_a   1.000
_cell.length_b   1.000
_cell.length_c   1.000
_cell.angle_alpha   90.00
_cell.angle_beta   90.00
_cell.angle_gamma   90.00
#
_symmetry.space_group_name_H-M   'P 1'
#
loop_
_entity.id
_entity.type
_entity.pdbx_description
1 polymer ?
#
loop_
_entity_poly.entity_id
_entity_poly.type
_entity_poly.pdbx_seq_one_letter_code
_entity_poly.pdbx_strand_id
1 'polypeptide(L)'
;MSGFPKAIELLENGLEDSLAFYAFPDLDARKISSTNMLERLNKEIRRRTSVVGIFPNPDSYLRLVTTYLMEYAEDWSASRAYLSPQALQAPS
;
A
#
# COMPACT_ATOMS: atom_id res chain seq x y z
N MET A 1 26.60 -19.26 8.27
CA MET A 1 25.27 -18.72 7.96
C MET A 1 25.48 -17.33 7.38
N SER A 2 25.78 -17.22 6.08
CA SER A 2 26.14 -15.92 5.49
C SER A 2 25.44 -15.73 4.16
N GLY A 3 24.50 -14.81 4.15
CA GLY A 3 23.92 -14.23 2.96
C GLY A 3 23.03 -13.08 3.38
N PHE A 4 23.39 -11.86 2.97
CA PHE A 4 22.62 -10.63 3.15
C PHE A 4 22.50 -10.08 4.60
N PRO A 5 23.62 -9.67 5.23
CA PRO A 5 23.60 -9.10 6.59
C PRO A 5 22.65 -7.90 6.74
N LYS A 6 22.55 -7.04 5.73
CA LYS A 6 21.61 -5.90 5.73
C LYS A 6 20.15 -6.31 5.68
N ALA A 7 19.83 -7.42 5.00
CA ALA A 7 18.45 -7.91 4.94
C ALA A 7 18.04 -8.54 6.27
N ILE A 8 18.97 -9.21 6.95
CA ILE A 8 18.78 -9.74 8.30
C ILE A 8 18.55 -8.60 9.28
N GLU A 9 19.42 -7.59 9.29
CA GLU A 9 19.29 -6.40 10.14
C GLU A 9 17.95 -5.67 9.92
N LEU A 10 17.53 -5.51 8.66
CA LEU A 10 16.23 -4.90 8.34
C LEU A 10 15.06 -5.73 8.89
N LEU A 11 15.12 -7.06 8.73
CA LEU A 11 14.09 -7.95 9.23
C LEU A 11 14.04 -7.93 10.76
N GLU A 12 15.19 -7.96 11.44
CA GLU A 12 15.28 -7.90 12.90
C GLU A 12 14.68 -6.60 13.45
N ASN A 13 15.02 -5.47 12.83
CA ASN A 13 14.51 -4.16 13.24
C ASN A 13 13.00 -3.99 13.01
N GLY A 14 12.45 -4.64 11.98
CA GLY A 14 11.02 -4.54 11.61
C GLY A 14 10.17 -5.76 12.01
N LEU A 15 10.73 -6.70 12.78
CA LEU A 15 10.08 -7.98 13.04
C LEU A 15 8.78 -7.82 13.82
N GLU A 16 8.79 -6.99 14.87
CA GLU A 16 7.63 -6.75 15.72
C GLU A 16 6.46 -6.16 14.91
N ASP A 17 6.73 -5.10 14.14
CA ASP A 17 5.74 -4.49 13.24
C ASP A 17 5.22 -5.51 12.19
N SER A 18 6.11 -6.35 11.67
CA SER A 18 5.75 -7.36 10.67
C SER A 18 4.85 -8.45 11.24
N LEU A 19 4.90 -8.70 12.56
CA LEU A 19 4.08 -9.70 13.23
C LEU A 19 2.80 -9.13 13.85
N ALA A 20 2.65 -7.80 13.91
CA ALA A 20 1.51 -7.13 14.55
C ALA A 20 0.14 -7.60 14.02
N PHE A 21 0.07 -8.02 12.75
CA PHE A 21 -1.19 -8.50 12.17
C PHE A 21 -1.72 -9.80 12.79
N TYR A 22 -0.88 -10.59 13.47
CA TYR A 22 -1.32 -11.79 14.18
C TYR A 22 -2.22 -11.48 15.39
N ALA A 23 -2.26 -10.23 15.85
CA ALA A 23 -3.22 -9.78 16.86
C ALA A 23 -4.68 -9.75 16.34
N PHE A 24 -4.89 -9.89 15.03
CA PHE A 24 -6.20 -9.84 14.38
C PHE A 24 -6.56 -11.20 13.77
N PRO A 25 -7.24 -12.09 14.52
CA PRO A 25 -7.47 -13.48 14.09
C PRO A 25 -8.38 -13.61 12.86
N ASP A 26 -9.28 -12.65 12.66
CA ASP A 26 -10.21 -12.61 11.53
C ASP A 26 -9.60 -11.96 10.27
N LEU A 27 -8.35 -11.47 10.37
CA LEU A 27 -7.67 -10.79 9.28
C LEU A 27 -7.01 -11.79 8.33
N ASP A 28 -7.36 -11.71 7.05
CA ASP A 28 -6.78 -12.58 6.02
C ASP A 28 -5.34 -12.15 5.72
N ALA A 29 -4.36 -12.91 6.24
CA ALA A 29 -2.93 -12.66 6.04
C ALA A 29 -2.51 -12.60 4.55
N ARG A 30 -3.24 -13.25 3.64
CA ARG A 30 -2.95 -13.18 2.19
C ARG A 30 -3.24 -11.79 1.62
N LYS A 31 -4.24 -11.10 2.19
CA LYS A 31 -4.60 -9.74 1.77
C LYS A 31 -3.59 -8.71 2.27
N ILE A 32 -3.00 -8.94 3.44
CA ILE A 32 -1.97 -8.06 4.01
C ILE A 32 -0.64 -8.23 3.29
N SER A 33 -0.24 -9.48 3.03
CA SER A 33 1.04 -9.79 2.39
C SER A 33 1.08 -9.45 0.89
N SER A 34 -0.08 -9.25 0.25
CA SER A 34 -0.16 -8.93 -1.17
C SER A 34 0.15 -7.46 -1.46
N THR A 35 1.17 -7.21 -2.29
CA THR A 35 1.52 -5.86 -2.80
C THR A 35 0.79 -5.48 -4.09
N ASN A 36 0.00 -6.38 -4.69
CA ASN A 36 -0.64 -6.20 -6.01
C ASN A 36 -1.39 -4.86 -6.14
N MET A 37 -2.12 -4.48 -5.10
CA MET A 37 -2.90 -3.25 -5.06
C MET A 37 -2.02 -2.00 -5.11
N LEU A 38 -0.96 -1.99 -4.29
CA LEU A 38 0.02 -0.91 -4.24
C LEU A 38 0.82 -0.81 -5.54
N GLU A 39 1.23 -1.96 -6.10
CA GLU A 39 1.93 -2.03 -7.38
C GLU A 39 1.07 -1.49 -8.53
N ARG A 40 -0.22 -1.85 -8.57
CA ARG A 40 -1.17 -1.33 -9.57
C ARG A 40 -1.33 0.18 -9.46
N LEU A 41 -1.49 0.69 -8.24
CA LEU A 41 -1.59 2.13 -7.97
C LEU A 41 -0.32 2.86 -8.43
N ASN A 42 0.85 2.38 -8.02
CA ASN A 42 2.15 2.97 -8.40
C ASN A 42 2.39 2.93 -9.92
N LYS A 43 1.99 1.85 -10.59
CA LYS A 43 2.08 1.73 -12.05
C LYS A 43 1.23 2.79 -12.75
N GLU A 44 0.03 3.05 -12.25
CA GLU A 44 -0.87 4.05 -12.84
C GLU A 44 -0.39 5.48 -12.58
N ILE A 45 0.13 5.77 -11.38
CA ILE A 45 0.81 7.05 -11.10
C ILE A 45 1.96 7.28 -12.09
N ARG A 46 2.83 6.27 -12.28
CA ARG A 46 3.94 6.34 -13.25
C ARG A 46 3.43 6.53 -14.68
N ARG A 47 2.37 5.84 -15.08
CA ARG A 47 1.78 5.97 -16.42
C ARG A 47 1.25 7.38 -16.65
N ARG A 48 0.42 7.92 -15.75
CA ARG A 48 -0.18 9.26 -15.88
C ARG A 48 0.87 10.36 -15.86
N THR A 49 1.88 10.24 -15.00
CA THR A 49 2.98 11.23 -14.93
C THR A 49 3.91 11.16 -16.13
N SER A 50 4.15 9.97 -16.70
CA SER A 50 4.97 9.80 -17.90
C SER A 50 4.40 10.48 -19.15
N VAL A 51 3.07 10.62 -19.25
CA VAL A 51 2.42 11.32 -20.36
C VAL A 51 2.70 12.83 -20.34
N VAL A 52 2.86 13.40 -19.15
CA VAL A 52 3.21 14.83 -18.99
C VAL A 52 4.70 15.06 -19.24
N GLY A 53 5.56 14.10 -18.88
CA GLY A 53 7.02 14.17 -19.05
C GLY A 53 7.67 15.11 -18.04
N ILE A 54 7.57 16.43 -18.26
CA ILE A 54 8.18 17.46 -17.40
C ILE A 54 7.09 18.36 -16.82
N PHE A 55 7.07 18.49 -15.50
CA PHE A 55 6.13 19.36 -14.80
C PHE A 55 6.73 20.76 -14.60
N PRO A 56 5.92 21.83 -14.72
CA PRO A 56 6.39 23.21 -14.54
C PRO A 56 6.69 23.57 -13.08
N ASN A 57 6.12 22.83 -12.12
CA ASN A 57 6.37 22.96 -10.68
C ASN A 57 5.86 21.71 -9.93
N PRO A 58 6.30 21.50 -8.67
CA PRO A 58 5.84 20.39 -7.84
C PRO A 58 4.33 20.37 -7.61
N ASP A 59 3.68 21.52 -7.50
CA ASP A 59 2.24 21.60 -7.25
C ASP A 59 1.41 21.03 -8.41
N SER A 60 1.87 21.20 -9.65
CA SER A 60 1.23 20.60 -10.83
C SER A 60 1.31 19.08 -10.81
N TYR A 61 2.45 18.52 -10.36
CA TYR A 61 2.58 17.08 -10.16
C TYR A 61 1.65 16.59 -9.05
N LEU A 62 1.65 17.29 -7.91
CA LEU A 62 0.81 16.94 -6.77
C LEU A 62 -0.67 16.98 -7.16
N ARG A 63 -1.13 18.01 -7.88
CA ARG A 63 -2.52 18.08 -8.38
C ARG A 63 -2.89 16.86 -9.21
N LEU A 64 -2.08 16.48 -10.19
CA LEU A 64 -2.36 15.31 -11.04
C LEU A 64 -2.49 14.03 -10.20
N VAL A 65 -1.51 13.77 -9.33
CA VAL A 65 -1.49 12.56 -8.50
C VAL A 65 -2.66 12.57 -7.52
N THR A 66 -2.92 13.68 -6.86
CA THR A 66 -4.01 13.82 -5.89
C THR A 66 -5.38 13.65 -6.56
N THR A 67 -5.63 14.27 -7.71
CA THR A 67 -6.89 14.09 -8.46
C THR A 67 -7.08 12.62 -8.83
N TYR A 68 -6.03 11.94 -9.31
CA TYR A 68 -6.12 10.51 -9.58
C TYR A 68 -6.39 9.69 -8.32
N LEU A 69 -5.75 10.00 -7.19
CA LEU A 69 -5.98 9.29 -5.93
C LEU A 69 -7.40 9.48 -5.40
N MET A 70 -8.01 10.65 -5.61
CA MET A 70 -9.42 10.91 -5.28
C MET A 70 -10.34 10.04 -6.15
N GLU A 71 -10.16 10.06 -7.48
CA GLU A 71 -10.90 9.19 -8.42
C GLU A 71 -10.78 7.71 -8.02
N TYR A 72 -9.55 7.27 -7.73
CA TYR A 72 -9.26 5.90 -7.35
C TYR A 72 -9.94 5.50 -6.03
N ALA A 73 -9.97 6.40 -5.05
CA ALA A 73 -10.61 6.16 -3.76
C ALA A 73 -12.13 6.07 -3.91
N GLU A 74 -12.74 6.90 -4.75
CA GLU A 74 -14.17 6.85 -5.07
C GLU A 74 -14.52 5.52 -5.75
N ASP A 75 -13.78 5.13 -6.80
CA ASP A 75 -13.97 3.84 -7.50
C ASP A 75 -13.79 2.64 -6.55
N TRP A 76 -12.82 2.71 -5.65
CA TRP A 76 -12.57 1.68 -4.65
C TRP A 76 -13.71 1.57 -3.64
N SER A 77 -14.24 2.70 -3.19
CA SER A 77 -15.37 2.74 -2.25
C SER A 77 -16.65 2.14 -2.83
N ALA A 78 -16.81 2.19 -4.16
CA ALA A 78 -17.91 1.57 -4.89
C ALA A 78 -17.74 0.04 -5.10
N SER A 79 -16.55 -0.51 -4.83
CA SER A 79 -16.25 -1.94 -4.95
C SER A 79 -16.40 -2.68 -3.62
N ARG A 80 -16.36 -4.02 -3.63
CA ARG A 80 -16.42 -4.83 -2.41
C ARG A 80 -15.17 -4.58 -1.56
N ALA A 81 -15.37 -4.22 -0.28
CA ALA A 81 -14.29 -3.92 0.64
C ALA A 81 -13.23 -5.04 0.67
N TYR A 82 -11.98 -4.67 0.38
CA TYR A 82 -10.85 -5.61 0.36
C TYR A 82 -10.59 -6.19 1.76
N LEU A 83 -10.62 -5.35 2.79
CA LEU A 83 -10.62 -5.75 4.21
C LEU A 83 -11.98 -5.46 4.83
N SER A 84 -12.51 -6.38 5.63
CA SER A 84 -13.73 -6.14 6.40
C SER A 84 -13.39 -5.34 7.67
N PRO A 85 -14.19 -4.32 8.04
CA PRO A 85 -13.99 -3.60 9.29
C PRO A 85 -14.02 -4.50 10.53
N GLN A 86 -14.81 -5.59 10.49
CA GLN A 86 -14.87 -6.58 11.56
C GLN A 86 -13.53 -7.30 11.77
N ALA A 87 -12.79 -7.56 10.69
CA ALA A 87 -11.49 -8.24 10.76
C ALA A 87 -10.38 -7.38 11.40
N LEU A 88 -10.64 -6.07 11.60
CA LEU A 88 -9.71 -5.12 12.22
C LEU A 88 -10.08 -4.81 13.68
N GLN A 89 -11.03 -5.54 14.27
CA GLN A 89 -11.35 -5.42 15.68
C GLN A 89 -10.33 -6.24 16.47
N ALA A 90 -9.62 -5.59 17.38
CA ALA A 90 -8.76 -6.30 18.33
C ALA A 90 -9.63 -7.13 19.27
N PRO A 91 -9.21 -8.34 19.66
CA PRO A 91 -9.91 -9.12 20.67
C PRO A 91 -9.96 -8.33 21.99
N SER A 92 -11.15 -8.29 22.61
CA SER A 92 -11.42 -7.64 23.90
C SER A 92 -10.59 -8.19 25.05
#